data_AF-R9M2V7-F1
#
_entry.id   AF-R9M2V7-F1
#
_cell.length_a   1.000
_cell.length_b   1.000
_cell.length_c   1.000
_cell.angle_alpha   90.00
_cell.angle_beta   90.00
_cell.angle_gamma   90.00
#
_symmetry.space_group_name_H-M   'P 1'
#
loop_
_entity.id
_entity.type
_entity.pdbx_description
1 polymer ?
#
loop_
_entity_poly.entity_id
_entity_poly.type
_entity_poly.pdbx_seq_one_letter_code
_entity_poly.pdbx_strand_id
1 'polypeptide(L)' 'MGLYPDKRRQRRQTPLCALCGQQLTKGEAYWFCGGAGVCAVCLPDLIRRGPAPCRKISGREDGQ' A
#
# COMPACT_ATOMS: atom_id res chain seq x y z
N MET A 1 11.89 37.27 9.83
CA MET A 1 11.12 36.10 10.34
C MET A 1 10.85 35.16 9.20
N GLY A 2 11.69 34.14 9.01
CA GLY A 2 11.48 33.10 8.01
C GLY A 2 10.61 31.99 8.60
N LEU A 3 9.39 31.83 8.09
CA LEU A 3 8.52 30.70 8.41
C LEU A 3 8.28 29.91 7.13
N TYR A 4 9.30 29.18 6.68
CA TYR A 4 9.09 28.04 5.80
C TYR A 4 8.57 26.91 6.70
N PRO A 5 7.35 26.39 6.51
CA PRO A 5 6.97 25.15 7.17
C PRO A 5 7.78 24.03 6.53
N ASP A 6 8.94 23.75 7.13
CA ASP A 6 9.55 22.43 7.07
C ASP A 6 8.49 21.44 7.60
N LYS A 7 7.79 20.83 6.66
CA LYS A 7 7.08 19.59 6.92
C LYS A 7 7.70 18.51 6.05
N ARG A 8 9.01 18.30 6.25
CA ARG A 8 9.70 17.03 5.96
C ARG A 8 9.22 15.89 6.87
N ARG A 9 8.03 16.00 7.48
CA ARG A 9 7.26 14.84 7.94
C ARG A 9 6.47 14.30 6.75
N GLN A 10 7.19 13.84 5.74
CA GLN A 10 6.69 12.74 4.91
C GLN A 10 6.63 11.54 5.85
N ARG A 11 5.58 11.50 6.70
CA ARG A 11 5.21 10.29 7.43
C ARG A 11 5.23 9.23 6.33
N ARG A 12 6.10 8.25 6.47
CA ARG A 12 5.96 6.97 5.79
C ARG A 12 4.62 6.43 6.26
N GLN A 13 3.54 6.89 5.65
CA GLN A 13 2.21 6.36 5.87
C GLN A 13 2.27 5.02 5.19
N THR A 14 2.64 4.00 5.98
CA THR A 14 2.57 2.62 5.56
C THR A 14 1.19 2.42 4.93
N PRO A 15 1.12 2.06 3.63
CA PRO A 15 -0.15 2.02 2.93
C PRO A 15 -1.10 1.10 3.69
N LEU A 16 -2.36 1.48 3.85
CA LEU A 16 -3.36 0.66 4.53
C LEU A 16 -4.17 -0.11 3.49
N CYS A 17 -4.66 -1.28 3.86
CA CYS A 17 -5.58 -2.05 3.02
C CYS A 17 -6.90 -1.28 2.89
N ALA A 18 -7.36 -1.04 1.67
CA ALA A 18 -8.63 -0.37 1.40
C ALA A 18 -9.86 -1.20 1.80
N LEU A 19 -9.71 -2.51 2.03
CA LEU A 19 -10.80 -3.40 2.43
C LEU A 19 -10.90 -3.56 3.95
N CYS A 20 -9.79 -3.92 4.62
CA CYS A 20 -9.80 -4.19 6.06
C CYS A 20 -9.12 -3.09 6.91
N GLY A 21 -8.48 -2.09 6.29
CA GLY A 21 -7.72 -1.06 7.00
C GLY A 21 -6.38 -1.54 7.57
N GLN A 22 -5.99 -2.79 7.34
CA GLN A 22 -4.73 -3.34 7.88
C GLN A 22 -3.52 -2.63 7.27
N GLN A 23 -2.53 -2.35 8.11
CA GLN A 23 -1.29 -1.72 7.69
C GLN A 23 -0.46 -2.67 6.81
N LEU A 24 -0.20 -2.29 5.56
CA LEU A 24 0.57 -3.06 4.58
C LEU A 24 2.06 -2.83 4.82
N THR A 25 2.66 -3.67 5.65
CA THR A 25 4.05 -3.54 6.06
C THR A 25 5.01 -3.72 4.89
N LYS A 26 6.08 -2.92 4.86
CA LYS A 26 7.19 -3.09 3.91
C LYS A 26 7.93 -4.39 4.26
N GLY A 27 7.66 -5.45 3.51
CA GLY A 27 8.20 -6.80 3.74
C GLY A 27 7.15 -7.90 3.56
N GLU A 28 5.88 -7.55 3.72
CA GLU A 28 4.76 -8.42 3.34
C GLU A 28 4.39 -8.22 1.87
N ALA A 29 3.86 -9.27 1.25
CA ALA A 29 3.30 -9.15 -0.10
C ALA A 29 1.95 -8.44 -0.02
N TYR A 30 1.85 -7.29 -0.68
CA TYR A 30 0.59 -6.57 -0.85
C TYR A 30 0.34 -6.28 -2.33
N TRP A 31 -0.89 -5.91 -2.68
CA TRP A 31 -1.30 -5.66 -4.07
C TRP A 31 -1.89 -4.26 -4.18
N PHE A 32 -1.56 -3.56 -5.25
CA PHE A 32 -2.22 -2.32 -5.64
C PHE A 32 -3.18 -2.61 -6.78
N CYS A 33 -4.48 -2.50 -6.53
CA CYS A 33 -5.54 -2.67 -7.51
C CYS A 33 -6.17 -1.31 -7.79
N GLY A 34 -6.02 -0.77 -9.00
CA GLY A 34 -6.67 0.49 -9.41
C GLY A 34 -6.36 1.72 -8.52
N GLY A 35 -5.22 1.74 -7.82
CA GLY A 35 -4.84 2.82 -6.90
C GLY A 35 -5.14 2.54 -5.42
N ALA A 36 -5.83 1.43 -5.10
CA ALA A 36 -6.06 0.98 -3.74
C ALA A 36 -5.09 -0.15 -3.35
N GLY A 37 -4.44 -0.02 -2.19
CA GLY A 37 -3.60 -1.09 -1.62
C GLY A 37 -4.46 -2.15 -0.93
N VAL A 38 -4.11 -3.43 -1.06
CA VAL A 38 -4.87 -4.57 -0.56
C VAL A 38 -3.93 -5.62 -0.01
N CYS A 39 -4.25 -6.19 1.16
CA CYS A 39 -3.46 -7.27 1.75
C CYS A 39 -3.75 -8.62 1.07
N ALA A 40 -2.87 -9.60 1.26
CA ALA A 40 -3.03 -10.96 0.73
C ALA A 40 -4.36 -11.61 1.09
N VAL A 41 -4.87 -11.29 2.29
CA VAL A 41 -6.12 -11.85 2.83
C VAL A 41 -7.34 -11.31 2.08
N CYS A 42 -7.36 -10.01 1.78
CA CYS A 42 -8.51 -9.36 1.17
C CYS A 42 -8.45 -9.35 -0.37
N LEU A 43 -7.29 -9.65 -0.96
CA LEU A 43 -7.11 -9.80 -2.40
C LEU A 43 -8.11 -10.77 -3.07
N PRO A 44 -8.25 -12.04 -2.62
CA PRO A 44 -9.15 -12.99 -3.29
C PRO A 44 -10.61 -12.53 -3.28
N ASP A 45 -11.06 -11.86 -2.21
CA ASP A 45 -12.41 -11.28 -2.15
C ASP A 45 -12.57 -10.15 -3.18
N LEU A 46 -11.54 -9.31 -3.33
CA LEU A 46 -11.53 -8.24 -4.33
C LEU A 46 -11.58 -8.79 -5.77
N ILE A 47 -10.72 -9.75 -6.09
CA ILE A 47 -10.66 -10.36 -7.43
C ILE A 47 -11.99 -11.03 -7.78
N ARG A 48 -12.64 -11.66 -6.79
CA ARG A 48 -13.94 -12.30 -6.95
C ARG A 48 -15.07 -11.29 -7.19
N ARG A 49 -14.98 -10.07 -6.63
CA ARG A 49 -15.97 -8.99 -6.84
C ARG A 49 -15.79 -8.27 -8.17
N GLY A 50 -14.56 -8.18 -8.67
CA GLY A 50 -14.29 -7.53 -9.95
C GLY A 50 -12.80 -7.65 -10.27
N PRO A 51 -12.43 -8.31 -11.38
CA PRO A 51 -11.03 -8.44 -11.80
C PRO A 51 -10.50 -7.06 -12.23
N ALA A 52 -10.08 -6.26 -11.27
CA ALA A 52 -9.33 -5.04 -11.51
C ALA A 52 -7.86 -5.41 -11.79
N PRO A 53 -7.12 -4.61 -12.58
CA PRO A 53 -5.70 -4.80 -12.77
C PRO A 53 -4.98 -4.60 -11.42
N CYS A 54 -4.59 -5.72 -10.82
CA CYS A 54 -3.90 -5.77 -9.53
C CYS A 54 -2.40 -6.00 -9.75
N ARG A 55 -1.57 -5.05 -9.32
CA ARG A 55 -0.12 -5.16 -9.36
C ARG A 55 0.40 -5.59 -8.00
N LYS A 56 1.07 -6.75 -7.94
CA LYS A 56 1.75 -7.21 -6.72
C LYS A 56 2.94 -6.30 -6.43
N ILE A 57 2.97 -5.72 -5.23
CA ILE A 57 4.12 -5.04 -4.68
C ILE A 57 4.61 -5.89 -3.51
N SER A 58 5.62 -6.71 -3.78
CA SER A 58 6.33 -7.38 -2.70
C SER A 58 7.29 -6.37 -2.11
N GLY A 59 7.20 -6.10 -0.80
CA GLY A 59 8.11 -5.19 -0.11
C GLY A 59 9.57 -5.65 -0.01
N ARG A 60 10.00 -6.60 -0.86
CA ARG A 60 11.42 -6.87 -1.10
C ARG A 60 11.90 -5.79 -2.05
N GLU A 61 12.34 -4.68 -1.47
CA GLU A 61 13.35 -3.88 -2.12
C GLU A 61 14.58 -4.76 -2.21
N ASP A 62 14.75 -5.41 -3.35
CA ASP A 62 16.04 -5.94 -3.76
C ASP A 62 16.94 -4.72 -3.94
N GLY A 63 17.61 -4.36 -2.85
CA GLY A 63 18.80 -3.54 -2.95
C GLY A 63 19.92 -4.43 -3.45
N GLN A 64 20.09 -4.51 -4.77
CA GLN A 64 21.39 -4.68 -5.40
C GLN A 64 21.38 -4.18 -6.85
#